data_AF-A0A7W1YDH1-F1
#
_entry.id   AF-A0A7W1YDH1-F1
#
_cell.length_a   1.000
_cell.length_b   1.000
_cell.length_c   1.000
_cell.angle_alpha   90.00
_cell.angle_beta   90.00
_cell.angle_gamma   90.00
#
_symmetry.space_group_name_H-M   'P 1'
#
loop_
_entity.id
_entity.type
_entity.pdbx_description
1 polymer ?
#
loop_
_entity_poly.entity_id
_entity_poly.type
_entity_poly.pdbx_seq_one_letter_code
_entity_poly.pdbx_strand_id
1 'polypeptide(L)'
;VYNLGVDDKTHKPSATVEYDVINAATNKPVVHTVETTEQMGNIGEQVTLQKSLSAANLVPGVYRIQIKVNDNVSKQTLDPSATFAVEQ
;
A
#
# COMPACT_ATOMS: atom_id res chain seq x y z
N VAL A 1 10.25 -2.05 4.89
CA VAL A 1 9.74 -2.29 6.25
C VAL A 1 9.39 -0.94 6.85
N TYR A 2 8.22 -0.79 7.45
CA TYR A 2 7.78 0.44 8.10
C TYR A 2 7.34 0.17 9.54
N ASN A 3 7.59 1.12 10.44
CA ASN A 3 7.22 1.05 11.85
C ASN A 3 6.00 1.94 12.06
N LEU A 4 4.84 1.34 12.31
CA LEU A 4 3.61 2.07 12.59
C LEU A 4 3.61 2.55 14.05
N GLY A 5 3.01 3.70 14.31
CA GLY A 5 2.70 4.13 15.66
C GLY A 5 1.72 3.14 16.32
N VAL A 6 1.94 2.84 17.59
CA VAL A 6 1.08 1.97 18.41
C VAL A 6 0.32 2.83 19.40
N ASP A 7 -0.99 2.65 19.48
CA ASP A 7 -1.81 3.36 20.45
C ASP A 7 -1.61 2.79 21.87
N ASP A 8 -1.31 3.65 22.84
CA ASP A 8 -0.98 3.25 24.22
C ASP A 8 -2.13 2.54 24.96
N LYS A 9 -3.38 2.75 24.56
CA LYS A 9 -4.54 2.16 25.24
C LYS A 9 -4.87 0.79 24.67
N THR A 10 -4.91 0.70 23.35
CA THR A 10 -5.32 -0.50 22.62
C THR A 10 -4.16 -1.42 22.30
N HIS A 11 -2.92 -0.94 22.41
CA HIS A 11 -1.69 -1.64 22.03
C HIS A 11 -1.74 -2.11 20.57
N LYS A 12 -2.41 -1.34 19.70
CA LYS A 12 -2.60 -1.67 18.30
C LYS A 12 -2.23 -0.49 17.41
N PRO A 13 -1.68 -0.75 16.22
CA PRO A 13 -1.49 0.28 15.22
C PRO A 13 -2.83 0.69 14.60
N SER A 14 -2.94 1.98 14.27
CA SER A 14 -4.08 2.51 13.52
C SER A 14 -3.57 3.22 12.27
N ALA A 15 -3.77 2.62 11.10
CA ALA A 15 -3.40 3.23 9.84
C ALA A 15 -4.29 2.78 8.68
N THR A 16 -4.32 3.61 7.66
CA THR A 16 -4.95 3.30 6.37
C THR A 16 -3.85 3.24 5.32
N VAL A 17 -3.84 2.17 4.54
CA VAL A 17 -2.90 1.97 3.43
C VAL A 17 -3.68 1.88 2.14
N GLU A 18 -3.36 2.76 1.21
CA GLU A 18 -3.94 2.87 -0.12
C GLU A 18 -2.90 2.43 -1.15
N TYR A 19 -3.29 1.56 -2.07
CA TYR A 19 -2.45 1.04 -3.14
C TYR A 19 -3.07 1.39 -4.48
N ASP A 20 -2.34 2.17 -5.26
CA ASP A 20 -2.71 2.53 -6.63
C ASP A 20 -1.71 1.95 -7.61
N VAL A 21 -2.22 1.28 -8.64
CA VAL A 21 -1.42 0.93 -9.82
C VAL A 21 -1.93 1.76 -10.98
N ILE A 22 -1.04 2.56 -11.55
CA ILE A 22 -1.34 3.52 -12.61
C ILE A 22 -0.64 3.05 -13.88
N ASN A 23 -1.38 2.90 -14.97
CA ASN A 23 -0.80 2.63 -16.28
C ASN A 23 -0.05 3.87 -16.76
N ALA A 24 1.26 3.75 -17.03
CA ALA A 24 2.10 4.90 -17.36
C ALA A 24 1.80 5.49 -18.75
N ALA A 25 1.23 4.71 -19.67
CA ALA A 25 0.90 5.17 -21.02
C ALA A 25 -0.41 5.98 -21.05
N THR A 26 -1.41 5.56 -20.28
CA THR A 26 -2.73 6.23 -20.24
C THR A 26 -2.88 7.17 -19.05
N ASN A 27 -1.97 7.10 -18.09
CA ASN A 27 -2.02 7.78 -16.79
C ASN A 27 -3.32 7.51 -16.02
N LYS A 28 -3.92 6.32 -16.19
CA LYS A 28 -5.15 5.91 -15.52
C LYS A 28 -4.89 4.86 -14.44
N PRO A 29 -5.57 4.93 -13.29
CA PRO A 29 -5.52 3.87 -12.29
C PRO A 29 -6.19 2.62 -12.86
N VAL A 30 -5.50 1.49 -12.76
CA VAL A 30 -5.97 0.16 -13.17
C VAL A 30 -6.23 -0.74 -11.97
N VAL A 31 -5.59 -0.46 -10.84
CA VAL A 31 -5.88 -1.07 -9.54
C VAL A 31 -5.94 0.03 -8.50
N HIS A 32 -6.95 -0.04 -7.64
CA HIS A 32 -7.09 0.80 -6.47
C HIS A 32 -7.57 -0.09 -5.32
N THR A 33 -6.87 -0.06 -4.19
CA THR A 33 -7.24 -0.86 -3.02
C THR A 33 -6.90 -0.09 -1.76
N VAL A 34 -7.85 -0.03 -0.84
CA VAL A 34 -7.67 0.59 0.48
C VAL A 34 -7.79 -0.50 1.53
N GLU A 35 -6.81 -0.57 2.42
CA GLU A 35 -6.77 -1.48 3.55
C GLU A 35 -6.56 -0.72 4.84
N THR A 36 -7.20 -1.17 5.91
CA THR A 36 -6.94 -0.66 7.27
C THR A 36 -6.11 -1.66 8.07
N THR A 37 -5.43 -1.18 9.10
CA THR A 37 -4.71 -2.03 10.04
C THR A 37 -5.58 -3.11 10.68
N GLU A 38 -6.89 -2.86 10.80
CA GLU A 38 -7.88 -3.84 11.27
C GLU A 38 -8.09 -4.99 10.28
N GLN A 39 -8.11 -4.70 8.98
CA GLN A 39 -8.28 -5.69 7.91
C GLN A 39 -7.02 -6.53 7.69
N MET A 40 -5.85 -5.99 8.03
CA MET A 40 -4.56 -6.67 7.95
C MET A 40 -4.36 -7.72 9.06
N GLY A 41 -5.27 -7.79 10.04
CA GLY A 41 -5.23 -8.77 11.12
C GLY A 41 -4.24 -8.39 12.21
N ASN A 42 -3.49 -9.38 12.73
CA ASN A 42 -2.61 -9.21 13.88
C ASN A 42 -1.24 -8.66 13.47
N ILE A 43 -1.22 -7.40 13.03
CA ILE A 43 0.00 -6.68 12.72
C ILE A 43 0.58 -6.08 14.01
N GLY A 44 1.80 -6.50 14.35
CA GLY A 44 2.57 -5.93 15.46
C GLY A 44 3.16 -4.56 15.12
N GLU A 45 4.13 -4.11 15.91
CA GLU A 45 4.78 -2.79 15.76
C GLU A 45 5.50 -2.62 14.41
N GLN A 46 6.03 -3.73 13.87
CA GLN A 46 6.71 -3.76 12.58
C GLN A 46 5.81 -4.41 11.53
N VAL A 47 5.50 -3.64 10.48
CA VAL A 47 4.70 -4.11 9.36
C VAL A 47 5.56 -4.18 8.10
N THR A 48 5.59 -5.37 7.52
CA THR A 48 6.06 -5.57 6.16
C THR A 48 4.83 -5.62 5.26
N LEU A 49 4.55 -4.51 4.59
CA LEU A 49 3.52 -4.45 3.56
C LEU A 49 4.01 -5.22 2.34
N GLN A 50 3.70 -6.52 2.28
CA GLN A 50 3.98 -7.37 1.13
C GLN A 50 2.65 -7.70 0.46
N LYS A 51 2.30 -6.95 -0.59
CA LYS A 51 1.11 -7.22 -1.38
C LYS A 51 1.50 -8.00 -2.64
N SER A 52 0.93 -9.18 -2.79
CA SER A 52 0.94 -9.88 -4.09
C SER A 52 -0.16 -9.26 -4.94
N LEU A 53 0.23 -8.43 -5.90
CA LEU A 53 -0.66 -7.91 -6.91
C LEU A 53 -0.75 -8.95 -8.03
N SER A 54 -1.96 -9.46 -8.29
CA SER A 54 -2.15 -10.33 -9.45
C SER A 54 -1.99 -9.51 -10.72
N ALA A 55 -0.85 -9.69 -11.39
CA ALA A 55 -0.61 -9.11 -12.70
C ALA A 55 -1.45 -9.76 -13.81
N ALA A 56 -2.24 -10.81 -13.50
CA ALA A 56 -2.97 -11.59 -14.49
C ALA A 56 -3.99 -10.78 -15.31
N ASN A 57 -4.43 -9.63 -14.81
CA ASN A 57 -5.34 -8.73 -15.52
C ASN A 57 -4.63 -7.48 -16.10
N LEU A 58 -3.31 -7.38 -15.94
CA LEU A 58 -2.52 -6.29 -16.52
C LEU A 58 -2.04 -6.71 -17.91
N VAL A 59 -2.34 -5.88 -18.90
CA VAL A 59 -1.73 -6.02 -20.22
C VAL A 59 -0.23 -5.68 -20.14
N PRO A 60 0.61 -6.21 -21.05
CA PRO A 60 2.01 -5.83 -21.10
C PRO A 60 2.20 -4.32 -21.23
N GLY A 61 3.14 -3.76 -20.48
CA GLY A 61 3.36 -2.32 -20.43
C GLY A 61 4.03 -1.84 -19.15
N VAL A 62 4.23 -0.53 -19.04
CA VAL A 62 4.86 0.11 -17.88
C VAL A 62 3.80 0.65 -16.94
N TYR A 63 3.99 0.39 -15.65
CA TYR A 63 3.08 0.78 -14.58
C TYR A 63 3.84 1.44 -13.44
N ARG A 64 3.15 2.32 -12.71
CA ARG A 64 3.62 2.91 -11.47
C ARG A 64 2.75 2.41 -10.33
N ILE A 65 3.36 1.79 -9.34
CA ILE A 65 2.72 1.52 -8.06
C ILE A 65 2.97 2.71 -7.13
N GLN A 66 1.92 3.21 -6.50
CA GLN A 66 1.97 4.23 -5.47
C GLN A 66 1.29 3.66 -4.23
N ILE A 67 1.97 3.77 -3.09
CA ILE A 67 1.46 3.31 -1.80
C ILE A 67 1.34 4.53 -0.93
N LYS A 68 0.15 4.79 -0.40
CA LYS A 68 -0.07 5.87 0.56
C LYS A 68 -0.43 5.29 1.92
N VAL A 69 0.43 5.52 2.90
CA VAL A 69 0.20 5.13 4.29
C VAL A 69 -0.21 6.36 5.07
N ASN A 70 -1.35 6.33 5.75
CA ASN A 70 -1.78 7.33 6.71
C ASN A 70 -1.81 6.69 8.09
N ASP A 71 -0.85 7.03 8.94
CA ASP A 71 -0.76 6.56 10.32
C ASP A 71 -1.54 7.51 11.23
N ASN A 72 -2.63 7.00 11.82
CA ASN A 72 -3.51 7.77 12.68
C ASN A 72 -2.96 7.94 14.10
N VAL A 73 -1.96 7.15 14.50
CA VAL A 73 -1.31 7.24 15.81
C VAL A 73 -0.18 8.25 15.78
N SER A 74 0.81 8.03 14.91
CA SER A 74 1.99 8.92 14.79
C SER A 74 1.70 10.19 14.01
N LYS A 75 0.53 10.27 13.35
CA LYS A 75 0.12 11.36 12.44
C LYS A 75 1.05 11.53 11.24
N GLN A 76 1.78 10.48 10.88
CA GLN A 76 2.66 10.48 9.72
C GLN A 76 1.94 9.99 8.47
N THR A 77 2.29 10.58 7.33
CA THR A 77 1.87 10.12 6.01
C THR A 77 3.10 9.78 5.18
N LEU A 78 3.00 8.70 4.40
CA LEU A 78 4.04 8.27 3.46
C LEU A 78 3.40 7.98 2.12
N ASP A 79 4.12 8.28 1.06
CA ASP A 79 3.68 8.13 -0.31
C ASP A 79 4.76 7.52 -1.23
N PRO A 80 5.43 6.41 -0.85
CA PRO A 80 6.42 5.78 -1.71
C PRO A 80 5.80 5.31 -3.03
N SER A 81 6.59 5.39 -4.11
CA SER A 81 6.21 4.88 -5.41
C SER A 81 7.35 4.15 -6.08
N ALA A 82 7.01 3.21 -6.98
CA ALA A 82 7.95 2.48 -7.79
C ALA A 82 7.37 2.25 -9.18
N THR A 83 8.24 2.09 -10.18
CA THR A 83 7.86 1.78 -11.55
C THR A 83 8.29 0.37 -11.89
N PHE A 84 7.44 -0.36 -12.60
CA PHE A 84 7.72 -1.71 -13.06
C PHE A 84 7.13 -1.93 -14.46
N ALA A 85 7.67 -2.91 -15.17
CA ALA A 85 7.15 -3.36 -16.46
C ALA A 85 6.47 -4.73 -16.29
N VAL A 86 5.37 -4.92 -16.99
CA VAL A 86 4.72 -6.22 -17.18
C VAL A 86 5.14 -6.72 -18.56
N GLU A 87 5.82 -7.85 -18.59
CA GLU A 87 6.27 -8.54 -19.80
C GLU A 87 5.40 -9.78 -20.06
N GLN A 88 5.40 -10.28 -21.30
CA GLN A 88 4.67 -11.51 -21.69
C GLN A 88 5.44 -12.78 -21.35
#